data_AF-A0A3A9YTV1-F1
#
_entry.id   AF-A0A3A9YTV1-F1
#
_cell.length_a   1.000
_cell.length_b   1.000
_cell.length_c   1.000
_cell.angle_alpha   90.00
_cell.angle_beta   90.00
_cell.angle_gamma   90.00
#
_symmetry.space_group_name_H-M   'P 1'
#
loop_
_entity.id
_entity.type
_entity.pdbx_description
1 polymer ?
#
loop_
_entity_poly.entity_id
_entity_poly.type
_entity_poly.pdbx_seq_one_letter_code
_entity_poly.pdbx_strand_id
1 'polypeptide(L)'
;MFAARIALAVLPVLAVVSCSEGRDPGHRPGAEGVREIIPLYTRALADGDGPKACSLMSKAAQEALAKRAANDDCLQSVKSVANRLDQASAAALREVKMKDPQVNAGKATVELQLDGSQQGAIDALGSTTLTLVQIDERWHIDAVPAG
;
A
#
# COMPACT_ATOMS: atom_id res chain seq x y z
N MET A 1 -63.74 5.64 37.29
CA MET A 1 -62.64 4.77 36.83
C MET A 1 -62.90 4.37 35.39
N PHE A 2 -62.18 4.93 34.41
CA PHE A 2 -61.86 4.22 33.15
C PHE A 2 -60.54 4.79 32.65
N ALA A 3 -59.56 3.89 32.54
CA ALA A 3 -58.17 4.18 32.31
C ALA A 3 -57.86 4.43 30.82
N ALA A 4 -56.84 5.26 30.62
CA ALA A 4 -56.25 5.70 29.37
C ALA A 4 -55.82 4.56 28.42
N ARG A 5 -55.82 4.85 27.12
CA ARG A 5 -54.98 4.14 26.13
C ARG A 5 -54.27 5.17 25.24
N ILE A 6 -53.01 5.43 25.57
CA ILE A 6 -52.07 6.20 24.75
C ILE A 6 -51.51 5.23 23.71
N ALA A 7 -51.81 5.46 22.43
CA ALA A 7 -51.21 4.74 21.32
C ALA A 7 -49.85 5.37 20.98
N LEU A 8 -48.75 4.74 21.41
CA LEU A 8 -47.41 5.08 20.94
C LEU A 8 -47.21 4.45 19.54
N ALA A 9 -47.13 5.30 18.52
CA ALA A 9 -46.69 4.91 17.18
C ALA A 9 -45.16 4.80 17.17
N VAL A 10 -44.65 3.58 17.04
CA VAL A 10 -43.23 3.29 16.85
C VAL A 10 -42.89 3.46 15.37
N LEU A 11 -42.22 4.56 15.03
CA LEU A 11 -41.65 4.79 13.69
C LEU A 11 -40.38 3.95 13.53
N PRO A 12 -40.28 3.05 12.52
CA PRO A 12 -39.05 2.32 12.26
C PRO A 12 -38.03 3.26 11.61
N VAL A 13 -36.97 3.59 12.35
CA VAL A 13 -35.79 4.27 11.80
C VAL A 13 -35.06 3.25 10.93
N LEU A 14 -35.26 3.32 9.61
CA LEU A 14 -34.44 2.63 8.62
C LEU A 14 -33.04 3.26 8.67
N ALA A 15 -32.17 2.74 9.52
CA ALA A 15 -30.74 3.02 9.47
C ALA A 15 -30.21 2.47 8.14
N VAL A 16 -30.03 3.35 7.16
CA VAL A 16 -29.27 3.06 5.95
C VAL A 16 -27.82 2.92 6.41
N VAL A 17 -27.43 1.70 6.78
CA VAL A 17 -26.02 1.37 7.01
C VAL A 17 -25.37 1.44 5.63
N SER A 18 -24.89 2.62 5.28
CA SER A 18 -24.03 2.81 4.13
C SER A 18 -22.69 2.17 4.47
N CYS A 19 -22.62 0.85 4.34
CA CYS A 19 -21.39 0.09 4.26
C CYS A 19 -20.63 0.57 3.02
N SER A 20 -19.92 1.70 3.11
CA SER A 20 -18.72 1.88 2.30
C SER A 20 -17.70 0.90 2.87
N GLU A 21 -17.87 -0.38 2.55
CA GLU A 21 -16.81 -1.37 2.72
C GLU A 21 -15.64 -0.85 1.91
N GLY A 22 -14.72 -0.16 2.58
CA GLY A 22 -13.39 0.16 2.09
C GLY A 22 -12.66 -1.14 1.89
N ARG A 23 -13.01 -1.83 0.79
CA ARG A 23 -12.43 -3.11 0.40
C ARG A 23 -10.93 -2.89 0.30
N ASP A 24 -10.17 -3.69 1.03
CA ASP A 24 -8.72 -3.65 1.01
C ASP A 24 -8.25 -3.71 -0.45
N PRO A 25 -7.55 -2.66 -0.94
CA PRO A 25 -7.06 -2.59 -2.31
C PRO A 25 -6.28 -3.84 -2.76
N GLY A 26 -5.63 -4.51 -1.80
CA GLY A 26 -4.89 -5.73 -2.09
C GLY A 26 -5.74 -6.90 -2.57
N HIS A 27 -7.03 -6.94 -2.24
CA HIS A 27 -7.94 -8.00 -2.68
C HIS A 27 -8.60 -7.70 -4.03
N ARG A 28 -8.33 -6.54 -4.63
CA ARG A 28 -8.83 -6.28 -5.99
C ARG A 28 -8.09 -7.13 -7.01
N PRO A 29 -8.81 -7.79 -7.94
CA PRO A 29 -8.19 -8.67 -8.91
C PRO A 29 -7.39 -7.89 -9.97
N GLY A 30 -6.37 -8.55 -10.51
CA GLY A 30 -5.64 -8.09 -11.69
C GLY A 30 -4.91 -6.76 -11.51
N ALA A 31 -4.78 -6.03 -12.62
CA ALA A 31 -4.00 -4.78 -12.67
C ALA A 31 -4.61 -3.65 -11.82
N GLU A 32 -5.91 -3.69 -11.53
CA GLU A 32 -6.57 -2.67 -10.71
C GLU A 32 -6.04 -2.67 -9.27
N GLY A 33 -5.97 -3.84 -8.61
CA GLY A 33 -5.42 -3.93 -7.26
C GLY A 33 -3.96 -3.50 -7.18
N VAL A 34 -3.17 -3.84 -8.21
CA VAL A 34 -1.79 -3.39 -8.32
C VAL A 34 -1.70 -1.86 -8.41
N ARG A 35 -2.56 -1.23 -9.23
CA ARG A 35 -2.59 0.24 -9.37
C ARG A 35 -2.99 0.94 -8.07
N GLU A 36 -3.76 0.30 -7.21
CA GLU A 36 -4.14 0.89 -5.93
C GLU A 36 -3.07 0.71 -4.85
N ILE A 37 -2.37 -0.44 -4.82
CA ILE A 37 -1.33 -0.70 -3.81
C ILE A 37 -0.09 0.17 -4.00
N ILE A 38 0.37 0.37 -5.23
CA ILE A 38 1.65 1.04 -5.46
C ILE A 38 1.68 2.44 -4.84
N PRO A 39 0.71 3.34 -5.09
CA PRO A 39 0.70 4.66 -4.46
C PRO A 39 0.58 4.62 -2.94
N LEU A 40 -0.11 3.61 -2.38
CA LEU A 40 -0.20 3.43 -0.93
C LEU A 40 1.15 3.04 -0.33
N TYR A 41 1.86 2.13 -1.01
CA TYR A 41 3.18 1.69 -0.60
C TYR A 41 4.21 2.82 -0.68
N THR A 42 4.30 3.52 -1.81
CA THR A 42 5.31 4.57 -2.01
C THR A 42 5.07 5.77 -1.09
N ARG A 43 3.82 6.15 -0.84
CA ARG A 43 3.48 7.17 0.19
C ARG A 43 3.88 6.72 1.58
N ALA A 44 3.52 5.50 1.98
CA ALA A 44 3.89 4.98 3.29
C ALA A 44 5.42 4.95 3.48
N LEU A 45 6.18 4.61 2.44
CA LEU A 45 7.64 4.67 2.46
C LEU A 45 8.15 6.11 2.60
N ALA A 46 7.59 7.06 1.84
CA ALA A 46 7.95 8.48 1.90
C ALA A 46 7.63 9.14 3.25
N ASP A 47 6.56 8.69 3.90
CA ASP A 47 6.06 9.21 5.17
C ASP A 47 6.67 8.50 6.38
N GLY A 48 7.46 7.44 6.16
CA GLY A 48 8.03 6.63 7.24
C GLY A 48 6.96 5.82 8.00
N ASP A 49 5.80 5.58 7.39
CA ASP A 49 4.72 4.76 7.94
C ASP A 49 5.08 3.27 7.83
N GLY A 50 5.91 2.83 8.76
CA GLY A 50 6.37 1.44 8.89
C GLY A 50 5.22 0.44 8.89
N PRO A 51 4.22 0.54 9.78
CA PRO A 51 3.11 -0.39 9.81
C PRO A 51 2.40 -0.52 8.46
N LYS A 52 2.09 0.60 7.80
CA LYS A 52 1.42 0.56 6.50
C LYS A 52 2.32 -0.03 5.42
N ALA A 53 3.55 0.45 5.27
CA ALA A 53 4.48 -0.04 4.25
C ALA A 53 4.77 -1.53 4.41
N CYS A 54 5.10 -1.98 5.62
CA CYS A 54 5.39 -3.39 5.90
C CYS A 54 4.16 -4.28 5.66
N SER A 55 2.94 -3.82 5.99
CA SER A 55 1.71 -4.57 5.71
C SER A 55 1.41 -4.75 4.22
N LEU A 56 2.03 -3.94 3.34
CA LEU A 56 1.89 -4.03 1.89
C LEU A 56 3.00 -4.88 1.24
N MET A 57 3.99 -5.34 2.01
CA MET A 57 5.11 -6.14 1.52
C MET A 57 4.94 -7.63 1.81
N SER A 58 5.49 -8.48 0.93
CA SER A 58 5.76 -9.88 1.23
C SER A 58 6.85 -9.98 2.30
N LYS A 59 6.93 -11.12 3.00
CA LYS A 59 8.01 -11.35 3.97
C LYS A 59 9.39 -11.23 3.33
N ALA A 60 9.56 -11.72 2.10
CA ALA A 60 10.81 -11.61 1.35
C ALA A 60 11.18 -10.15 1.06
N ALA A 61 10.20 -9.31 0.70
CA ALA A 61 10.43 -7.87 0.51
C ALA A 61 10.80 -7.16 1.81
N GLN A 62 10.14 -7.50 2.93
CA GLN A 62 10.49 -6.96 4.25
C GLN A 62 11.93 -7.30 4.65
N GLU A 63 12.36 -8.55 4.44
CA GLU A 63 13.73 -9.00 4.70
C GLU A 63 14.76 -8.29 3.78
N ALA A 64 14.42 -8.12 2.51
CA ALA A 64 15.26 -7.39 1.55
C ALA A 64 15.43 -5.92 1.94
N LEU A 65 14.35 -5.27 2.38
CA LEU A 65 14.38 -3.90 2.90
C LEU A 65 15.23 -3.80 4.17
N ALA A 66 15.04 -4.74 5.11
CA ALA A 66 15.81 -4.81 6.35
C ALA A 66 17.32 -4.88 6.09
N LYS A 67 17.71 -5.79 5.19
CA LYS A 67 19.10 -5.95 4.75
C LYS A 67 19.66 -4.67 4.10
N ARG A 68 18.88 -4.01 3.23
CA ARG A 68 19.31 -2.76 2.55
C ARG A 68 19.48 -1.60 3.53
N ALA A 69 18.55 -1.48 4.48
CA ALA A 69 18.57 -0.41 5.46
C ALA A 69 19.58 -0.65 6.60
N ALA A 70 20.17 -1.86 6.66
CA ALA A 70 21.03 -2.34 7.74
C ALA A 70 20.33 -2.29 9.11
N ASN A 71 19.08 -2.74 9.17
CA ASN A 71 18.32 -2.95 10.41
C ASN A 71 17.77 -4.37 10.47
N ASP A 72 17.39 -4.81 11.66
CA ASP A 72 16.85 -6.17 11.89
C ASP A 72 15.34 -6.28 11.66
N ASP A 73 14.64 -5.15 11.55
CA ASP A 73 13.19 -5.12 11.41
C ASP A 73 12.69 -4.17 10.32
N CYS A 74 11.55 -4.52 9.72
CA CYS A 74 10.94 -3.76 8.64
C CYS A 74 10.50 -2.35 9.10
N LEU A 75 9.99 -2.20 10.32
CA LEU A 75 9.44 -0.92 10.80
C LEU A 75 10.53 0.14 10.94
N GLN A 76 11.67 -0.21 11.53
CA GLN A 76 12.84 0.66 11.62
C GLN A 76 13.47 0.90 10.26
N SER A 77 13.43 -0.09 9.37
CA SER A 77 13.94 0.08 8.01
C SER A 77 13.16 1.10 7.20
N VAL A 78 11.82 1.08 7.27
CA VAL A 78 10.97 2.09 6.62
C VAL A 78 11.26 3.49 7.19
N LYS A 79 11.37 3.64 8.51
CA LYS A 79 11.74 4.92 9.14
C LYS A 79 13.13 5.41 8.73
N SER A 80 14.11 4.50 8.70
CA SER A 80 15.49 4.79 8.27
C SER A 80 15.54 5.27 6.82
N VAL A 81 14.79 4.62 5.92
CA VAL A 81 14.66 5.05 4.53
C VAL A 81 14.02 6.43 4.45
N ALA A 82 12.89 6.66 5.13
CA ALA A 82 12.20 7.95 5.12
C ALA A 82 13.08 9.10 5.62
N ASN A 83 13.87 8.87 6.68
CA ASN A 83 14.78 9.87 7.23
C ASN A 83 15.96 10.23 6.32
N ARG A 84 16.27 9.39 5.32
CA ARG A 84 17.34 9.66 4.33
C ARG A 84 16.81 10.36 3.08
N LEU A 85 15.50 10.44 2.90
CA LEU A 85 14.90 11.13 1.77
C LEU A 85 15.01 12.64 1.95
N ASP A 86 15.51 13.33 0.92
CA ASP A 86 15.27 14.75 0.80
C ASP A 86 13.81 15.05 0.45
N GLN A 87 13.41 16.32 0.57
CA GLN A 87 12.03 16.75 0.32
C GLN A 87 11.57 16.45 -1.11
N ALA A 88 12.47 16.56 -2.10
CA ALA A 88 12.15 16.32 -3.50
C ALA A 88 11.89 14.83 -3.77
N SER A 89 12.71 13.95 -3.19
CA SER A 89 12.59 12.50 -3.28
C SER A 89 11.34 12.00 -2.56
N ALA A 90 11.03 12.55 -1.38
CA ALA A 90 9.80 12.23 -0.68
C ALA A 90 8.56 12.68 -1.48
N ALA A 91 8.59 13.87 -2.10
CA ALA A 91 7.52 14.32 -2.98
C ALA A 91 7.36 13.41 -4.22
N ALA A 92 8.48 13.03 -4.85
CA ALA A 92 8.50 12.11 -5.99
C ALA A 92 7.83 10.76 -5.67
N LEU A 93 8.07 10.21 -4.46
CA LEU A 93 7.42 8.97 -4.03
C LEU A 93 5.91 9.14 -3.76
N ARG A 94 5.49 10.28 -3.20
CA ARG A 94 4.07 10.56 -2.91
C ARG A 94 3.22 10.75 -4.17
N GLU A 95 3.84 11.29 -5.22
CA GLU A 95 3.22 11.64 -6.50
C GLU A 95 3.68 10.72 -7.64
N VAL A 96 4.22 9.55 -7.30
CA VAL A 96 4.81 8.63 -8.27
C VAL A 96 3.81 8.27 -9.36
N LYS A 97 4.27 8.35 -10.62
CA LYS A 97 3.54 7.84 -11.78
C LYS A 97 4.07 6.47 -12.13
N MET A 98 3.25 5.66 -12.79
CA MET A 98 3.61 4.31 -13.20
C MET A 98 3.06 4.01 -14.58
N LYS A 99 3.72 3.10 -15.30
CA LYS A 99 3.16 2.47 -16.50
C LYS A 99 2.09 1.45 -16.10
N ASP A 100 1.36 0.95 -17.09
CA ASP A 100 0.36 -0.08 -16.86
C ASP A 100 0.99 -1.39 -16.33
N PRO A 101 0.43 -1.96 -15.24
CA PRO A 101 0.93 -3.21 -14.68
C PRO A 101 0.86 -4.37 -15.66
N GLN A 102 1.94 -5.14 -15.73
CA GLN A 102 1.98 -6.42 -16.44
C GLN A 102 1.65 -7.52 -15.43
N VAL A 103 0.48 -8.15 -15.56
CA VAL A 103 -0.02 -9.17 -14.61
C VAL A 103 -0.01 -10.55 -15.26
N ASN A 104 0.61 -11.53 -14.60
CA ASN A 104 0.64 -12.92 -15.04
C ASN A 104 0.54 -13.85 -13.84
N ALA A 105 -0.53 -14.66 -13.78
CA ALA A 105 -0.71 -15.78 -12.85
C ALA A 105 -0.29 -15.49 -11.40
N GLY A 106 -0.89 -14.48 -10.76
CA GLY A 106 -0.61 -14.12 -9.37
C GLY A 106 0.71 -13.37 -9.16
N LYS A 107 1.38 -12.93 -10.23
CA LYS A 107 2.51 -12.01 -10.19
C LYS A 107 2.20 -10.75 -11.01
N ALA A 108 2.80 -9.64 -10.62
CA ALA A 108 2.76 -8.42 -11.41
C ALA A 108 4.10 -7.69 -11.42
N THR A 109 4.35 -6.96 -12.49
CA THR A 109 5.51 -6.07 -12.62
C THR A 109 5.02 -4.70 -13.04
N VAL A 110 5.55 -3.66 -12.40
CA VAL A 110 5.20 -2.27 -12.68
C VAL A 110 6.44 -1.42 -12.76
N GLU A 111 6.57 -0.67 -13.86
CA GLU A 111 7.62 0.33 -14.03
C GLU A 111 7.11 1.69 -13.54
N LEU A 112 7.82 2.27 -12.58
CA LEU A 112 7.61 3.61 -12.07
C LEU A 112 8.29 4.61 -12.98
N GLN A 113 7.61 5.72 -13.25
CA GLN A 113 8.12 6.83 -14.04
C GLN A 113 8.92 7.75 -13.12
N LEU A 114 10.09 7.27 -12.71
CA LEU A 114 11.11 8.05 -12.00
C LEU A 114 12.31 8.25 -12.94
N ASP A 115 12.91 9.43 -12.92
CA ASP A 115 14.09 9.73 -13.72
C ASP A 115 15.35 9.94 -12.85
N GLY A 116 16.50 10.13 -13.50
CA GLY A 116 17.79 10.26 -12.81
C GLY A 116 17.92 11.48 -11.87
N SER A 117 17.02 12.47 -11.96
CA SER A 117 16.98 13.57 -11.00
C SER A 117 16.35 13.17 -9.66
N GLN A 118 15.67 12.03 -9.62
CA GLN A 118 14.94 11.51 -8.45
C GLN A 118 15.69 10.34 -7.79
N GLN A 119 17.03 10.39 -7.80
CA GLN A 119 17.87 9.27 -7.34
C GLN A 119 17.55 8.82 -5.91
N GLY A 120 17.26 9.75 -4.99
CA GLY A 120 16.89 9.38 -3.62
C GLY A 120 15.61 8.54 -3.52
N ALA A 121 14.63 8.80 -4.40
CA ALA A 121 13.42 7.99 -4.50
C ALA A 121 13.72 6.60 -5.09
N ILE A 122 14.58 6.54 -6.11
CA ILE A 122 15.03 5.28 -6.73
C ILE A 122 15.79 4.44 -5.69
N ASP A 123 16.69 5.03 -4.91
CA ASP A 123 17.47 4.34 -3.88
C ASP A 123 16.58 3.80 -2.75
N ALA A 124 15.57 4.57 -2.34
CA ALA A 124 14.60 4.15 -1.34
C ALA A 124 13.82 2.90 -1.78
N LEU A 125 13.38 2.86 -3.03
CA LEU A 125 12.69 1.71 -3.62
C LEU A 125 13.67 0.57 -3.95
N GLY A 126 14.91 0.92 -4.27
CA GLY A 126 15.99 0.05 -4.77
C GLY A 126 15.86 -0.33 -6.24
N SER A 127 14.84 0.15 -6.94
CA SER A 127 14.56 -0.13 -8.35
C SER A 127 13.45 0.81 -8.85
N THR A 128 13.48 1.18 -10.13
CA THR A 128 12.35 1.82 -10.82
C THR A 128 11.27 0.82 -11.21
N THR A 129 11.56 -0.48 -11.16
CA THR A 129 10.60 -1.56 -11.41
C THR A 129 10.25 -2.25 -10.10
N LEU A 130 8.97 -2.27 -9.76
CA LEU A 130 8.43 -3.01 -8.63
C LEU A 130 7.82 -4.34 -9.10
N THR A 131 8.08 -5.39 -8.33
CA THR A 131 7.42 -6.69 -8.47
C THR A 131 6.37 -6.84 -7.38
N LEU A 132 5.27 -7.51 -7.71
CA LEU A 132 4.22 -7.87 -6.76
C LEU A 132 3.87 -9.34 -6.91
N VAL A 133 3.43 -9.93 -5.80
CA VAL A 133 2.95 -11.31 -5.72
C VAL A 133 1.62 -11.34 -4.99
N GLN A 134 0.73 -12.22 -5.43
CA GLN A 134 -0.54 -12.48 -4.77
C GLN A 134 -0.35 -13.61 -3.75
N ILE A 135 -0.61 -13.32 -2.48
CA ILE A 135 -0.54 -14.25 -1.35
C ILE A 135 -1.91 -14.20 -0.69
N ASP A 136 -2.57 -15.35 -0.56
CA ASP A 136 -3.93 -15.47 0.00
C ASP A 136 -4.90 -14.48 -0.65
N GLU A 137 -4.92 -14.47 -1.99
CA GLU A 137 -5.73 -13.58 -2.84
C GLU A 137 -5.43 -12.08 -2.69
N ARG A 138 -4.43 -11.70 -1.90
CA ARG A 138 -4.02 -10.32 -1.65
C ARG A 138 -2.68 -9.99 -2.30
N TRP A 139 -2.62 -8.90 -3.04
CA TRP A 139 -1.39 -8.37 -3.63
C TRP A 139 -0.44 -7.79 -2.57
N HIS A 140 0.84 -8.10 -2.74
CA HIS A 140 1.93 -7.59 -1.90
C HIS A 140 3.11 -7.17 -2.78
N ILE A 141 3.80 -6.10 -2.40
CA ILE A 141 5.12 -5.73 -2.94
C ILE A 141 6.09 -6.87 -2.63
N ASP A 142 6.76 -7.38 -3.65
CA ASP A 142 7.69 -8.50 -3.51
C ASP A 142 9.14 -8.05 -3.67
N ALA A 143 10.07 -8.91 -3.24
CA ALA A 143 11.48 -8.68 -3.54
C ALA A 143 11.69 -8.83 -5.04
N VAL A 144 12.58 -8.01 -5.61
CA VAL A 144 13.05 -8.24 -6.99
C VAL A 144 13.79 -9.57 -6.97
N PRO A 145 13.46 -10.54 -7.84
CA PRO A 145 14.19 -11.79 -7.89
C PRO A 145 15.67 -11.50 -8.15
N ALA A 146 16.55 -12.07 -7.31
CA ALA A 146 17.97 -12.07 -7.59
C ALA A 146 18.17 -12.88 -8.87
N GLY A 147 18.48 -12.18 -9.97
CA GLY A 147 18.91 -12.78 -11.23
C GLY A 147 20.29 -13.40 -11.13
#